data_AF-A0A968SA00-F1
#
_entry.id   AF-A0A968SA00-F1
#
_cell.length_a   1.000
_cell.length_b   1.000
_cell.length_c   1.000
_cell.angle_alpha   90.00
_cell.angle_beta   90.00
_cell.angle_gamma   90.00
#
_symmetry.space_group_name_H-M   'P 1'
#
loop_
_entity.id
_entity.type
_entity.pdbx_description
1 polymer ?
#
loop_
_entity_poly.entity_id
_entity_poly.type
_entity_poly.pdbx_seq_one_letter_code
_entity_poly.pdbx_strand_id
1 'polypeptide(L)'
;MKTDSKIVQFYLGKTNDNRGRSIEEIWQWDHELLERTHDYIQWLFPLPEVSRFNPHAPVLTEADITRFRSSFGLNTRLTVSLEVILDFYGLSCQYLDTKILKLSWLPTSQSANNVGCTGEIITISA
;
A
#
# COMPACT_ATOMS: atom_id res chain seq x y z
N MET A 1 -23.62 -11.90 -13.64
CA MET A 1 -22.39 -11.14 -13.36
C MET A 1 -21.84 -11.62 -12.03
N LYS A 2 -20.54 -11.98 -11.94
CA LYS A 2 -19.91 -12.17 -10.64
C LYS A 2 -19.81 -10.80 -9.98
N THR A 3 -20.34 -10.67 -8.76
CA THR A 3 -20.16 -9.48 -7.94
C THR A 3 -18.69 -9.42 -7.51
N ASP A 4 -18.02 -8.27 -7.69
CA ASP A 4 -16.66 -8.10 -7.20
C ASP A 4 -16.63 -8.26 -5.66
N SER A 5 -15.54 -8.80 -5.13
CA SER A 5 -15.33 -9.00 -3.69
C SER A 5 -15.23 -7.68 -2.92
N LYS A 6 -15.29 -7.76 -1.58
CA LYS A 6 -15.15 -6.57 -0.71
C LYS A 6 -13.86 -5.79 -0.96
N ILE A 7 -12.73 -6.48 -1.11
CA ILE A 7 -11.45 -5.82 -1.36
C ILE A 7 -11.44 -5.12 -2.72
N VAL A 8 -11.99 -5.76 -3.76
CA VAL A 8 -12.07 -5.15 -5.08
C VAL A 8 -13.01 -3.95 -5.08
N GLN A 9 -14.16 -4.03 -4.40
CA GLN A 9 -15.08 -2.88 -4.28
C GLN A 9 -14.45 -1.71 -3.51
N PHE A 10 -13.70 -2.00 -2.44
CA PHE A 10 -12.94 -1.00 -1.68
C PHE A 10 -11.88 -0.32 -2.56
N TYR A 11 -11.09 -1.11 -3.29
CA TYR A 11 -10.12 -0.61 -4.26
C TYR A 11 -10.74 0.05 -5.48
N LEU A 12 -12.04 -0.09 -5.72
CA LEU A 12 -12.77 0.68 -6.73
C LEU A 12 -13.37 1.97 -6.17
N GLY A 13 -13.21 2.26 -4.87
CA GLY A 13 -13.80 3.43 -4.20
C GLY A 13 -15.33 3.31 -4.06
N LYS A 14 -15.88 2.09 -4.19
CA LYS A 14 -17.32 1.84 -4.16
C LYS A 14 -17.84 1.49 -2.76
N THR A 15 -16.94 1.02 -1.89
CA THR A 15 -17.25 0.69 -0.50
C THR A 15 -16.15 1.21 0.40
N ASN A 16 -16.51 1.48 1.65
CA ASN A 16 -15.55 1.85 2.68
C ASN A 16 -15.04 0.61 3.41
N ASP A 17 -14.00 0.80 4.21
CA ASP A 17 -13.53 -0.22 5.13
C ASP A 17 -14.49 -0.40 6.33
N ASN A 18 -14.11 -1.25 7.28
CA ASN A 18 -14.93 -1.54 8.47
C ASN A 18 -15.07 -0.37 9.46
N ARG A 19 -14.32 0.71 9.26
CA ARG A 19 -14.38 1.95 10.06
C ARG A 19 -15.09 3.09 9.31
N GLY A 20 -15.56 2.84 8.09
CA GLY A 20 -16.24 3.83 7.26
C GLY A 20 -15.29 4.74 6.46
N ARG A 21 -14.01 4.38 6.34
CA ARG A 21 -13.00 5.15 5.59
C ARG A 21 -12.94 4.70 4.13
N SER A 22 -12.83 5.64 3.20
CA SER A 22 -12.53 5.29 1.80
C SER A 22 -11.03 5.11 1.59
N ILE A 23 -10.66 4.43 0.50
CA ILE A 23 -9.24 4.29 0.15
C ILE A 23 -8.62 5.64 -0.21
N GLU A 24 -9.37 6.54 -0.86
CA GLU A 24 -8.93 7.89 -1.19
C GLU A 24 -8.71 8.76 0.05
N GLU A 25 -9.53 8.58 1.09
CA GLU A 25 -9.34 9.27 2.38
C GLU A 25 -8.02 8.85 3.04
N ILE A 26 -7.77 7.53 3.08
CA ILE A 26 -6.54 6.96 3.68
C ILE A 26 -5.30 7.47 2.94
N TRP A 27 -5.34 7.60 1.62
CA TRP A 27 -4.22 8.13 0.84
C TRP A 27 -3.89 9.60 1.10
N GLN A 28 -4.78 10.34 1.78
CA GLN A 28 -4.56 11.75 2.13
C GLN A 28 -4.14 11.94 3.59
N TRP A 29 -3.94 10.86 4.34
CA TRP A 29 -3.50 10.94 5.73
C TRP A 29 -2.05 11.38 5.84
N ASP A 30 -1.77 12.19 6.86
CA ASP A 30 -0.41 12.51 7.25
C ASP A 30 0.25 11.36 8.03
N HIS A 31 1.57 11.49 8.26
CA HIS A 31 2.34 10.46 8.96
C HIS A 31 1.85 10.23 10.40
N GLU A 32 1.37 11.26 11.10
CA GLU A 32 0.85 11.13 12.46
C GLU A 32 -0.42 10.24 12.49
N LEU A 33 -1.32 10.45 11.52
CA LEU A 33 -2.56 9.69 11.45
C LEU A 33 -2.33 8.23 11.02
N LEU A 34 -1.40 8.01 10.08
CA LEU A 34 -0.94 6.68 9.68
C LEU A 34 -0.30 5.92 10.85
N GLU A 35 0.53 6.58 11.66
CA GLU A 35 1.17 6.00 12.84
C GLU A 35 0.17 5.73 13.97
N ARG A 36 -0.83 6.59 14.18
CA ARG A 36 -1.81 6.35 15.25
C ARG A 36 -2.83 5.27 14.90
N THR A 37 -3.03 5.00 13.61
CA THR A 37 -4.11 4.15 13.12
C THR A 37 -3.53 3.05 12.24
N HIS A 38 -3.38 1.82 12.73
CA HIS A 38 -2.72 0.75 11.95
C HIS A 38 -3.67 -0.23 11.25
N ASP A 39 -4.96 -0.21 11.56
CA ASP A 39 -5.93 -1.20 11.06
C ASP A 39 -6.28 -1.04 9.57
N TYR A 40 -5.90 0.09 8.95
CA TYR A 40 -6.02 0.33 7.49
C TYR A 40 -5.02 -0.49 6.68
N ILE A 41 -3.86 -0.86 7.25
CA ILE A 41 -2.78 -1.55 6.52
C ILE A 41 -3.31 -2.85 5.92
N GLN A 42 -4.18 -3.57 6.64
CA GLN A 42 -4.75 -4.83 6.19
C GLN A 42 -5.87 -4.67 5.14
N TRP A 43 -6.37 -3.44 4.95
CA TRP A 43 -7.25 -3.10 3.83
C TRP A 43 -6.46 -2.69 2.58
N LEU A 44 -5.33 -2.00 2.75
CA LEU A 44 -4.43 -1.72 1.62
C LEU A 44 -3.69 -2.99 1.17
N PHE A 45 -3.22 -3.81 2.11
CA PHE A 45 -2.41 -5.00 1.86
C PHE A 45 -2.99 -6.22 2.58
N PRO A 46 -4.15 -6.75 2.11
CA PRO A 46 -4.77 -7.91 2.72
C PRO A 46 -3.95 -9.18 2.53
N LEU A 47 -4.09 -10.11 3.45
CA LEU A 47 -3.41 -11.41 3.43
C LEU A 47 -4.34 -12.50 2.86
N PRO A 48 -3.78 -13.60 2.31
CA PRO A 48 -4.56 -14.76 1.90
C PRO A 48 -5.16 -15.55 3.07
N GLU A 49 -4.79 -15.19 4.31
CA GLU A 49 -5.30 -15.75 5.54
C GLU A 49 -6.06 -14.70 6.34
N VAL A 50 -7.01 -15.17 7.17
CA VAL A 50 -7.74 -14.28 8.09
C VAL A 50 -6.76 -13.62 9.05
N SER A 51 -6.83 -12.30 9.13
CA SER A 51 -6.00 -11.54 10.07
C SER A 51 -6.36 -11.87 11.52
N ARG A 52 -5.33 -12.15 12.33
CA ARG A 52 -5.45 -12.30 13.79
C ARG A 52 -5.68 -10.97 14.51
N PHE A 53 -5.40 -9.84 13.85
CA PHE A 53 -5.43 -8.50 14.44
C PHE A 53 -6.61 -7.64 13.99
N ASN A 54 -7.13 -7.85 12.76
CA ASN A 54 -8.35 -7.23 12.26
C ASN A 54 -9.24 -8.31 11.61
N PRO A 55 -10.14 -8.93 12.37
CA PRO A 55 -11.05 -9.95 11.85
C PRO A 55 -11.99 -9.42 10.74
N HIS A 56 -12.11 -8.11 10.60
CA HIS A 56 -12.95 -7.47 9.58
C HIS A 56 -12.21 -7.17 8.28
N ALA A 57 -10.88 -7.32 8.25
CA ALA A 57 -10.10 -7.16 7.02
C ALA A 57 -10.49 -8.25 6.01
N PRO A 58 -10.63 -7.90 4.72
CA PRO A 58 -10.94 -8.88 3.69
C PRO A 58 -9.79 -9.88 3.53
N VAL A 59 -10.14 -11.15 3.30
CA VAL A 59 -9.17 -12.19 2.91
C VAL A 59 -8.91 -12.07 1.41
N LEU A 60 -7.64 -12.03 1.02
CA LEU A 60 -7.21 -11.97 -0.37
C LEU A 60 -7.34 -13.34 -1.04
N THR A 61 -8.26 -13.49 -1.98
CA THR A 61 -8.44 -14.77 -2.70
C THR A 61 -7.66 -14.80 -4.01
N GLU A 62 -7.43 -15.99 -4.58
CA GLU A 62 -6.85 -16.14 -5.92
C GLU A 62 -7.66 -15.44 -7.02
N ALA A 63 -8.98 -15.38 -6.85
CA ALA A 63 -9.86 -14.65 -7.76
C ALA A 63 -9.62 -13.13 -7.69
N ASP A 64 -9.36 -12.60 -6.49
CA ASP A 64 -8.99 -11.21 -6.29
C ASP A 64 -7.64 -10.91 -6.93
N ILE A 65 -6.62 -11.75 -6.67
CA ILE A 65 -5.30 -11.61 -7.29
C ILE A 65 -5.39 -11.57 -8.81
N THR A 66 -6.18 -12.48 -9.39
CA THR A 66 -6.44 -12.51 -10.84
C THR A 66 -7.14 -11.23 -11.31
N ARG A 67 -8.10 -10.72 -10.54
CA ARG A 67 -8.82 -9.49 -10.85
C ARG A 67 -7.93 -8.25 -10.81
N PHE A 68 -7.02 -8.15 -9.83
CA PHE A 68 -6.02 -7.08 -9.75
C PHE A 68 -5.04 -7.14 -10.91
N ARG A 69 -4.49 -8.32 -11.21
CA ARG A 69 -3.51 -8.52 -12.31
C ARG A 69 -4.08 -8.19 -13.69
N SER A 70 -5.39 -8.41 -13.89
CA SER A 70 -6.07 -8.15 -15.16
C SER A 70 -6.65 -6.73 -15.29
N SER A 71 -6.48 -5.88 -14.28
CA SER A 71 -7.10 -4.56 -14.24
C SER A 71 -6.09 -3.45 -14.04
N PHE A 72 -5.89 -2.65 -15.09
CA PHE A 72 -5.05 -1.45 -15.02
C PHE A 72 -5.47 -0.52 -13.87
N GLY A 73 -6.77 -0.24 -13.74
CA GLY A 73 -7.29 0.63 -12.68
C GLY A 73 -7.01 0.12 -11.25
N LEU A 74 -7.20 -1.18 -10.98
CA LEU A 74 -6.87 -1.73 -9.66
C LEU A 74 -5.37 -1.72 -9.39
N ASN A 75 -4.56 -2.00 -10.43
CA ASN A 75 -3.11 -1.98 -10.32
C ASN A 75 -2.57 -0.57 -10.02
N THR A 76 -3.05 0.45 -10.73
CA THR A 76 -2.70 1.86 -10.45
C THR A 76 -3.01 2.23 -9.01
N ARG A 77 -4.16 1.81 -8.49
CA ARG A 77 -4.57 2.12 -7.11
C ARG A 77 -3.75 1.35 -6.08
N LEU A 78 -3.34 0.11 -6.38
CA LEU A 78 -2.37 -0.63 -5.55
C LEU A 78 -1.00 0.08 -5.53
N THR A 79 -0.56 0.64 -6.66
CA THR A 79 0.66 1.45 -6.72
C THR A 79 0.56 2.69 -5.83
N VAL A 80 -0.55 3.42 -5.87
CA VAL A 80 -0.76 4.59 -4.96
C VAL A 80 -0.72 4.15 -3.49
N SER A 81 -1.37 3.05 -3.13
CA SER A 81 -1.30 2.50 -1.76
C SER A 81 0.14 2.16 -1.35
N LEU A 82 0.94 1.60 -2.27
CA LEU A 82 2.35 1.31 -2.04
C LEU A 82 3.19 2.59 -1.86
N GLU A 83 2.94 3.61 -2.67
CA GLU A 83 3.63 4.90 -2.55
C GLU A 83 3.33 5.57 -1.20
N VAL A 84 2.08 5.54 -0.74
CA VAL A 84 1.69 6.08 0.57
C VAL A 84 2.44 5.40 1.72
N ILE A 85 2.55 4.06 1.72
CA ILE A 85 3.25 3.36 2.81
C ILE A 85 4.77 3.51 2.71
N LEU A 86 5.33 3.64 1.51
CA LEU A 86 6.76 3.92 1.33
C LEU A 86 7.11 5.32 1.81
N ASP A 87 6.30 6.32 1.46
CA ASP A 87 6.48 7.71 1.91
C ASP A 87 6.45 7.79 3.44
N PHE A 88 5.50 7.09 4.08
CA PHE A 88 5.45 6.96 5.54
C PHE A 88 6.73 6.37 6.15
N TYR A 89 7.40 5.45 5.44
CA TYR A 89 8.69 4.89 5.86
C TYR A 89 9.90 5.75 5.44
N GLY A 90 9.70 6.93 4.86
CA GLY A 90 10.76 7.79 4.36
C GLY A 90 11.41 7.26 3.07
N LEU A 91 10.70 6.41 2.33
CA LEU A 91 11.14 5.78 1.09
C LEU A 91 10.35 6.29 -0.11
N SER A 92 10.97 6.21 -1.26
CA SER A 92 10.37 6.43 -2.58
C SER A 92 10.68 5.23 -3.45
N CYS A 93 9.85 4.97 -4.46
CA CYS A 93 10.12 3.93 -5.44
C CYS A 93 10.11 4.45 -6.88
N GLN A 94 10.94 3.84 -7.71
CA GLN A 94 10.94 4.00 -9.15
C GLN A 94 10.79 2.62 -9.81
N TYR A 95 9.80 2.48 -10.68
CA TYR A 95 9.66 1.30 -11.54
C TYR A 95 10.75 1.33 -12.61
N LEU A 96 11.60 0.31 -12.62
CA LEU A 96 12.58 0.10 -13.69
C LEU A 96 12.00 -0.81 -14.79
N ASP A 97 11.11 -1.73 -14.38
CA ASP A 97 10.30 -2.60 -15.22
C ASP A 97 9.07 -3.08 -14.41
N THR A 98 8.14 -3.79 -15.04
CA THR A 98 6.97 -4.45 -14.46
C THR A 98 7.23 -5.31 -13.22
N LYS A 99 8.47 -5.81 -13.04
CA LYS A 99 8.86 -6.65 -11.91
C LYS A 99 9.92 -6.05 -11.00
N ILE A 100 10.49 -4.91 -11.37
CA ILE A 100 11.65 -4.35 -10.67
C ILE A 100 11.32 -2.95 -10.16
N LEU A 101 11.32 -2.84 -8.83
CA LEU A 101 11.20 -1.59 -8.10
C LEU A 101 12.57 -1.24 -7.52
N LYS A 102 13.04 -0.03 -7.82
CA LYS A 102 14.17 0.58 -7.12
C LYS A 102 13.64 1.42 -5.98
N LEU A 103 14.09 1.16 -4.76
CA LEU A 103 13.78 1.98 -3.60
C LEU A 103 14.91 2.99 -3.33
N SER A 104 14.54 4.19 -2.88
CA SER A 104 15.48 5.22 -2.44
C SER A 104 14.93 5.99 -1.25
N TRP A 105 15.81 6.39 -0.34
CA TRP A 105 15.44 7.29 0.75
C TRP A 105 14.96 8.64 0.22
N LEU A 106 13.89 9.16 0.79
CA LEU A 106 13.47 10.53 0.56
C LEU A 106 14.50 11.50 1.15
N PRO A 107 14.79 12.64 0.49
CA PRO A 107 15.72 13.62 1.03
C PRO A 107 15.21 14.10 2.39
N THR A 108 15.97 13.84 3.45
CA THR A 108 15.65 14.38 4.78
C THR A 108 15.80 15.88 4.73
N SER A 109 14.71 16.63 4.95
CA SER A 109 14.81 18.07 5.14
C SER A 109 15.50 18.35 6.49
N GLN A 110 16.82 18.54 6.41
CA GLN A 110 17.75 19.02 7.44
C GLN A 110 18.12 18.06 8.59
N SER A 111 19.33 17.49 8.48
CA SER A 111 20.39 17.82 9.45
C SER A 111 21.74 17.84 8.76
N ALA A 112 22.30 19.05 8.60
CA ALA A 112 23.74 19.22 8.48
C ALA A 112 24.39 18.60 9.73
N ASN A 113 25.05 17.46 9.56
CA ASN A 113 26.31 17.08 10.21
C ASN A 113 26.63 15.62 9.87
N ASN A 114 27.63 15.46 9.00
CA ASN A 114 28.49 14.29 8.82
C ASN A 114 28.07 12.99 9.54
N VAL A 115 27.24 12.19 8.88
CA VAL A 115 27.44 10.73 8.85
C VAL A 115 27.13 10.28 7.43
N GLY A 116 28.13 9.75 6.74
CA GLY A 116 27.97 9.25 5.38
C GLY A 116 27.05 8.03 5.38
N CYS A 117 25.77 8.23 5.06
CA CYS A 117 24.91 7.14 4.60
C CYS A 117 25.01 7.12 3.07
N THR A 118 26.00 6.39 2.57
CA THR A 118 26.01 5.97 1.17
C THR A 118 24.71 5.24 0.90
N GLY A 119 23.89 5.77 -0.02
CA GLY A 119 22.62 5.18 -0.40
C GLY A 119 22.81 3.76 -0.92
N GLU A 120 22.67 2.78 -0.04
CA GLU A 120 22.61 1.38 -0.44
C GLU A 120 21.26 1.11 -1.11
N ILE A 121 21.33 0.56 -2.32
CA ILE A 121 20.18 0.05 -3.04
C ILE A 121 19.70 -1.19 -2.28
N ILE A 122 18.62 -1.08 -1.52
CA ILE A 122 17.96 -2.24 -0.94
C ILE A 122 17.24 -2.95 -2.09
N THR A 123 17.82 -4.04 -2.58
CA THR A 123 17.19 -4.92 -3.56
C THR A 123 16.39 -5.97 -2.80
N ILE A 124 15.06 -5.84 -2.82
CA ILE A 124 14.16 -6.90 -2.33
C ILE A 124 13.81 -7.79 -3.52
N SER A 125 14.44 -8.96 -3.60
CA SER A 125 14.06 -10.00 -4.55
C SER A 125 12.91 -10.82 -3.96
N ALA A 126 11.84 -10.99 -4.74
CA ALA A 126 10.68 -11.81 -4.39
C ALA A 126 11.00 -13.31 -4.39
#